data_AF-A0AAU0VWL5-F1
#
_entry.id   AF-A0AAU0VWL5-F1
#
_cell.length_a   1.000
_cell.length_b   1.000
_cell.length_c   1.000
_cell.angle_alpha   90.00
_cell.angle_beta   90.00
_cell.angle_gamma   90.00
#
_symmetry.space_group_name_H-M   'P 1'
#
loop_
_entity.id
_entity.type
_entity.pdbx_description
1 polymer ?
#
loop_
_entity_poly.entity_id
_entity_poly.type
_entity_poly.pdbx_seq_one_letter_code
_entity_poly.pdbx_strand_id
1 'polypeptide(L)'
;MNARAFSLAWCRVWSGLGVVPGWGGVFVGVFGRRGAGKSVVGGGGGSWLECWAGGARAGFDEVEFVDGYAVLRWETDRGGFGLAYALSDGNGSVQAAVRALRARHRERTATRYACVVVAMAASQVSDPEVPRLVACDLGEGAGQYETTWARLAAVLGQPAPYWFAALRDRDAIGAWRPAAAPAVVPACHVTNPVSALAELAAGEPDGSPAAEVCLHLAREIRTRDHGVVTRHIAELAENAAFGGDGAYVVLGAVPAELRRPEPDEPSEMVRRAGWLSITERRDVLAHRVADLAQRWDGGQDWHTGGAVVVDPTTCAIAREWEQRLVPAGRGQAPTVLEKYLLDNAHDASDALLLDPVTGVPALRRDAGTEREDIFTLCLQRLPTRSPLAALIVSGETSWIRTEDGTLWFAPAREGWGVSWGYSGTGCHTLAQLLGVLLDDISAPAVEPGAEEPESGLFDLLRTTDRAGATTYTRERLEAARAS
;
A
#
# COMPACT_ATOMS: atom_id res chain seq x y z
N MET A 1 0.79 -17.25 -37.55
CA MET A 1 1.16 -17.82 -36.24
C MET A 1 1.56 -16.63 -35.38
N ASN A 2 0.57 -16.07 -34.69
CA ASN A 2 0.61 -14.69 -34.22
C ASN A 2 0.89 -14.66 -32.71
N ALA A 3 2.02 -14.03 -32.36
CA ALA A 3 2.21 -13.40 -31.06
C ALA A 3 1.15 -12.30 -30.89
N ARG A 4 0.32 -12.40 -29.85
CA ARG A 4 -0.60 -11.34 -29.46
C ARG A 4 -0.11 -10.69 -28.17
N ALA A 5 0.25 -9.43 -28.33
CA ALA A 5 0.15 -8.31 -27.39
C ALA A 5 -0.45 -8.64 -26.01
N PHE A 6 0.40 -8.57 -24.97
CA PHE A 6 -0.04 -8.20 -23.62
C PHE A 6 0.29 -6.73 -23.39
N SER A 7 -0.76 -5.99 -23.06
CA SER A 7 -0.87 -4.54 -23.15
C SER A 7 -0.22 -3.82 -21.96
N LEU A 8 0.51 -2.75 -22.30
CA LEU A 8 0.96 -1.67 -21.44
C LEU A 8 -0.22 -1.02 -20.69
N ALA A 9 -0.47 -1.41 -19.43
CA ALA A 9 -1.49 -0.74 -18.61
C ALA A 9 -1.32 -0.91 -17.08
N TRP A 10 -0.11 -1.02 -16.51
CA TRP A 10 0.02 -1.22 -15.04
C TRP A 10 1.12 -0.41 -14.32
N CYS A 11 1.71 0.61 -14.96
CA CYS A 11 2.72 1.48 -14.33
C CYS A 11 2.18 2.79 -13.71
N ARG A 12 0.88 2.90 -13.38
CA ARG A 12 0.32 4.13 -12.78
C ARG A 12 -0.36 3.98 -11.41
N VAL A 13 -0.33 2.79 -10.80
CA VAL A 13 -1.07 2.56 -9.52
C VAL A 13 -0.24 2.86 -8.25
N TRP A 14 1.07 3.04 -8.34
CA TRP A 14 1.92 3.33 -7.16
C TRP A 14 2.35 4.80 -7.02
N SER A 15 1.40 5.71 -7.24
CA SER A 15 1.51 7.14 -6.93
C SER A 15 0.18 7.66 -6.35
N GLY A 16 -0.27 7.08 -5.25
CA GLY A 16 -1.51 7.47 -4.59
C GLY A 16 -1.37 7.37 -3.07
N LEU A 17 -0.70 8.35 -2.47
CA LEU A 17 -0.96 8.67 -1.07
C LEU A 17 -2.43 9.04 -0.96
N GLY A 18 -3.22 8.15 -0.36
CA GLY A 18 -4.63 8.39 -0.05
C GLY A 18 -4.76 9.62 0.84
N VAL A 19 -5.17 10.73 0.24
CA VAL A 19 -5.71 11.87 0.96
C VAL A 19 -7.13 11.48 1.38
N VAL A 20 -7.32 11.33 2.68
CA VAL A 20 -8.64 11.23 3.31
C VAL A 20 -9.42 12.53 2.99
N PRO A 21 -10.61 12.47 2.36
CA PRO A 21 -11.41 13.67 2.16
C PRO A 21 -12.42 13.84 3.31
N GLY A 22 -12.28 14.94 4.04
CA GLY A 22 -13.29 15.45 4.96
C GLY A 22 -13.02 16.93 5.22
N TRP A 23 -14.08 17.71 5.40
CA TRP A 23 -14.14 19.16 5.64
C TRP A 23 -14.27 20.06 4.41
N GLY A 24 -15.53 20.26 4.01
CA GLY A 24 -15.95 21.37 3.17
C GLY A 24 -16.04 22.66 3.99
N GLY A 25 -15.40 23.71 3.48
CA GLY A 25 -15.57 25.09 3.94
C GLY A 25 -15.71 25.98 2.72
N VAL A 26 -16.87 26.63 2.58
CA VAL A 26 -17.21 27.58 1.52
C VAL A 26 -16.16 28.70 1.46
N PHE A 27 -15.44 28.83 0.34
CA PHE A 27 -14.68 30.03 0.01
C PHE A 27 -15.02 30.51 -1.40
N VAL A 28 -15.54 31.73 -1.45
CA VAL A 28 -15.85 32.49 -2.67
C VAL A 28 -14.54 32.78 -3.42
N GLY A 29 -14.41 32.24 -4.62
CA GLY A 29 -13.27 32.50 -5.51
C GLY A 29 -13.35 33.87 -6.17
N VAL A 30 -12.65 34.86 -5.62
CA VAL A 30 -12.23 36.05 -6.36
C VAL A 30 -10.85 35.76 -6.98
N PHE A 31 -10.81 35.70 -8.31
CA PHE A 31 -9.57 35.56 -9.08
C PHE A 31 -8.66 36.77 -8.86
N GLY A 32 -7.52 36.55 -8.20
CA GLY A 32 -6.44 37.52 -8.06
C GLY A 32 -5.10 36.91 -8.49
N ARG A 33 -4.64 37.28 -9.70
CA ARG A 33 -3.24 37.09 -10.13
C ARG A 33 -2.28 37.70 -9.09
N ARG A 34 -1.49 36.85 -8.44
CA ARG A 34 -0.18 37.18 -7.82
C ARG A 34 0.69 35.96 -8.14
N GLY A 35 1.82 36.06 -8.83
CA GLY A 35 2.89 37.04 -8.73
C GLY A 35 4.13 36.19 -8.42
N ALA A 36 4.98 35.97 -9.43
CA ALA A 36 6.17 35.13 -9.33
C ALA A 36 7.01 35.51 -8.09
N GLY A 37 7.04 34.61 -7.11
CA GLY A 37 7.90 34.73 -5.94
C GLY A 37 9.34 34.49 -6.37
N LYS A 38 10.11 35.58 -6.45
CA LYS A 38 11.56 35.57 -6.59
C LYS A 38 12.18 34.67 -5.52
N SER A 39 12.92 33.65 -5.95
CA SER A 39 13.88 32.97 -5.08
C SER A 39 14.89 34.01 -4.60
N VAL A 40 15.00 34.14 -3.29
CA VAL A 40 16.09 34.90 -2.66
C VAL A 40 17.38 34.13 -2.95
N VAL A 41 18.16 34.63 -3.92
CA VAL A 41 19.56 34.25 -4.12
C VAL A 41 20.34 34.89 -2.98
N GLY A 42 20.69 34.09 -1.98
CA GLY A 42 21.58 34.47 -0.90
C GLY A 42 22.76 33.50 -0.82
N GLY A 43 23.99 34.04 -0.95
CA GLY A 43 25.24 33.42 -0.52
C GLY A 43 25.85 32.39 -1.47
N GLY A 44 26.93 32.78 -2.16
CA GLY A 44 27.75 31.88 -2.98
C GLY A 44 28.59 30.89 -2.16
N GLY A 45 27.93 29.90 -1.56
CA GLY A 45 28.54 28.64 -1.16
C GLY A 45 27.92 27.53 -2.01
N GLY A 46 28.67 26.95 -2.93
CA GLY A 46 28.17 25.79 -3.70
C GLY A 46 27.88 24.61 -2.78
N SER A 47 27.01 23.70 -3.23
CA SER A 47 26.72 22.48 -2.48
C SER A 47 27.99 21.66 -2.23
N TRP A 48 28.07 20.92 -1.12
CA TRP A 48 29.29 20.21 -0.71
C TRP A 48 29.82 19.28 -1.81
N LEU A 49 28.92 18.57 -2.50
CA LEU A 49 29.24 17.68 -3.62
C LEU A 49 29.67 18.44 -4.90
N GLU A 50 29.13 19.63 -5.16
CA GLU A 50 29.50 20.42 -6.36
C GLU A 50 30.85 21.11 -6.22
N CYS A 51 31.26 21.43 -4.99
CA CYS A 51 32.53 22.07 -4.74
C CYS A 51 33.73 21.09 -4.78
N TRP A 52 33.52 19.78 -4.99
CA TRP A 52 34.60 18.79 -4.96
C TRP A 52 35.48 18.88 -6.22
N ALA A 53 36.75 19.25 -6.04
CA ALA A 53 37.69 19.50 -7.14
C ALA A 53 38.78 18.42 -7.30
N GLY A 54 38.53 17.19 -6.81
CA GLY A 54 39.49 16.07 -6.91
C GLY A 54 40.48 16.00 -5.75
N GLY A 55 39.95 15.85 -4.52
CA GLY A 55 40.73 15.68 -3.29
C GLY A 55 41.32 14.28 -3.09
N ALA A 56 41.90 14.04 -1.91
CA ALA A 56 42.45 12.74 -1.53
C ALA A 56 41.38 11.64 -1.57
N ARG A 57 41.78 10.39 -1.87
CA ARG A 57 40.87 9.25 -2.00
C ARG A 57 40.09 9.03 -0.70
N ALA A 58 38.76 9.00 -0.78
CA ALA A 58 37.90 8.73 0.36
C ALA A 58 38.20 7.35 0.97
N GLY A 59 38.40 7.31 2.29
CA GLY A 59 38.60 6.07 3.04
C GLY A 59 37.26 5.55 3.54
N PHE A 60 36.88 4.32 3.20
CA PHE A 60 35.70 3.70 3.82
C PHE A 60 35.98 3.48 5.32
N ASP A 61 35.06 3.95 6.16
CA ASP A 61 35.16 3.88 7.62
C ASP A 61 34.37 2.67 8.15
N GLU A 62 33.04 2.73 8.06
CA GLU A 62 32.15 1.72 8.62
C GLU A 62 30.77 1.70 7.97
N VAL A 63 29.94 0.74 8.41
CA VAL A 63 28.50 0.73 8.21
C VAL A 63 27.84 0.92 9.57
N GLU A 64 26.93 1.88 9.67
CA GLU A 64 26.08 2.04 10.86
C GLU A 64 24.59 1.84 10.55
N PHE A 65 23.85 1.32 11.52
CA PHE A 65 22.40 1.15 11.43
C PHE A 65 21.70 2.09 12.40
N VAL A 66 20.83 2.96 11.89
CA VAL A 66 20.17 3.99 12.68
C VAL A 66 18.73 4.18 12.24
N ASP A 67 17.77 3.96 13.14
CA ASP A 67 16.33 4.22 12.95
C ASP A 67 15.77 3.77 11.58
N GLY A 68 16.03 2.51 11.21
CA GLY A 68 15.58 1.95 9.94
C GLY A 68 16.43 2.32 8.72
N TYR A 69 17.59 2.95 8.89
CA TYR A 69 18.57 3.19 7.82
C TYR A 69 19.83 2.36 8.01
N ALA A 70 20.41 1.91 6.89
CA ALA A 70 21.81 1.53 6.82
C ALA A 70 22.61 2.69 6.20
N VAL A 71 23.63 3.17 6.90
CA VAL A 71 24.48 4.29 6.46
C VAL A 71 25.90 3.76 6.28
N LEU A 72 26.35 3.72 5.04
CA LEU A 72 27.74 3.46 4.69
C LEU A 72 28.51 4.78 4.82
N ARG A 73 29.62 4.76 5.54
CA ARG A 73 30.39 5.96 5.88
C ARG A 73 31.76 5.95 5.25
N TRP A 74 32.17 7.09 4.74
CA TRP A 74 33.53 7.37 4.28
C TRP A 74 34.09 8.60 4.99
N GLU A 75 35.38 8.59 5.24
CA GLU A 75 36.15 9.77 5.60
C GLU A 75 36.73 10.42 4.34
N THR A 76 36.56 11.72 4.22
CA THR A 76 37.12 12.55 3.15
C THR A 76 37.95 13.69 3.74
N ASP A 77 38.75 14.37 2.93
CA ASP A 77 39.48 15.57 3.37
C ASP A 77 38.55 16.75 3.77
N ARG A 78 37.25 16.67 3.44
CA ARG A 78 36.21 17.64 3.81
C ARG A 78 35.25 17.13 4.89
N GLY A 79 35.62 16.05 5.57
CA GLY A 79 34.84 15.43 6.64
C GLY A 79 34.09 14.17 6.20
N GLY A 80 33.34 13.60 7.14
CA GLY A 80 32.66 12.33 6.89
C GLY A 80 31.49 12.46 5.92
N PHE A 81 31.39 11.51 4.99
CA PHE A 81 30.33 11.37 4.02
C PHE A 81 29.51 10.11 4.33
N GLY A 82 28.17 10.22 4.30
CA GLY A 82 27.27 9.08 4.51
C GLY A 82 26.40 8.78 3.29
N LEU A 83 26.39 7.53 2.82
CA LEU A 83 25.42 7.01 1.85
C LEU A 83 24.40 6.12 2.58
N ALA A 84 23.14 6.55 2.58
CA ALA A 84 22.08 5.95 3.38
C ALA A 84 21.03 5.23 2.51
N TYR A 85 20.57 4.08 3.00
CA TYR A 85 19.48 3.29 2.42
C TYR A 85 18.42 3.03 3.47
N ALA A 86 17.16 3.31 3.14
CA ALA A 86 16.03 2.97 4.00
C ALA A 86 15.76 1.46 3.97
N LEU A 87 15.67 0.84 5.14
CA LEU A 87 15.40 -0.58 5.33
C LEU A 87 13.90 -0.88 5.58
N SER A 88 13.03 0.13 5.51
CA SER A 88 11.59 0.01 5.77
C SER A 88 10.74 0.17 4.51
N ASP A 89 11.02 1.16 3.67
CA ASP A 89 10.15 1.54 2.54
C ASP A 89 10.82 1.58 1.17
N GLY A 90 12.15 1.42 1.11
CA GLY A 90 12.93 1.56 -0.12
C GLY A 90 13.18 3.02 -0.57
N ASN A 91 12.40 3.99 -0.07
CA ASN A 91 12.34 5.38 -0.52
C ASN A 91 12.47 6.37 0.65
N GLY A 92 13.53 6.23 1.43
CA GLY A 92 13.75 7.08 2.60
C GLY A 92 13.87 8.57 2.28
N SER A 93 13.50 9.40 3.25
CA SER A 93 13.75 10.84 3.23
C SER A 93 15.15 11.16 3.76
N VAL A 94 15.89 12.04 3.08
CA VAL A 94 17.17 12.57 3.59
C VAL A 94 17.00 13.29 4.92
N GLN A 95 15.88 13.97 5.14
CA GLN A 95 15.58 14.63 6.41
C GLN A 95 15.35 13.62 7.54
N ALA A 96 14.70 12.50 7.24
CA ALA A 96 14.50 11.42 8.21
C ALA A 96 15.84 10.74 8.55
N ALA A 97 16.69 10.45 7.56
CA ALA A 97 18.03 9.92 7.78
C ALA A 97 18.90 10.87 8.63
N VAL A 98 18.91 12.17 8.32
CA VAL A 98 19.65 13.19 9.10
C VAL A 98 19.08 13.31 10.51
N ARG A 99 17.75 13.25 10.68
CA ARG A 99 17.12 13.26 12.01
C ARG A 99 17.50 12.04 12.84
N ALA A 100 17.51 10.85 12.23
CA ALA A 100 17.94 9.61 12.84
C ALA A 100 19.40 9.70 13.32
N LEU A 101 20.29 10.21 12.45
CA LEU A 101 21.69 10.45 12.80
C LEU A 101 21.85 11.49 13.92
N ARG A 102 21.07 12.58 13.90
CA ARG A 102 21.06 13.58 14.97
C ARG A 102 20.56 13.01 16.29
N ALA A 103 19.55 12.15 16.28
CA ALA A 103 19.07 11.49 17.50
C ALA A 103 20.14 10.56 18.09
N ARG A 104 20.87 9.83 17.23
CA ARG A 104 21.95 8.91 17.60
C ARG A 104 23.19 9.61 18.12
N HIS A 105 23.70 10.60 17.39
CA HIS A 105 25.02 11.22 17.62
C HIS A 105 24.94 12.59 18.31
N ARG A 106 23.74 13.17 18.43
CA ARG A 106 23.49 14.47 19.07
C ARG A 106 24.40 15.55 18.48
N GLU A 107 25.08 16.31 19.33
CA GLU A 107 26.02 17.38 18.97
C GLU A 107 27.20 16.90 18.11
N ARG A 108 27.52 15.59 18.14
CA ARG A 108 28.61 15.02 17.33
C ARG A 108 28.22 14.75 15.88
N THR A 109 26.97 14.98 15.49
CA THR A 109 26.52 14.67 14.13
C THR A 109 27.24 15.51 13.09
N ALA A 110 27.40 16.81 13.31
CA ALA A 110 28.06 17.72 12.36
C ALA A 110 29.59 17.52 12.31
N THR A 111 30.20 16.98 13.37
CA THR A 111 31.63 16.60 13.35
C THR A 111 31.84 15.23 12.72
N ARG A 112 30.82 14.37 12.77
CA ARG A 112 30.83 13.04 12.16
C ARG A 112 30.51 13.14 10.66
N TYR A 113 29.50 13.90 10.26
CA TYR A 113 29.03 14.00 8.88
C TYR A 113 29.05 15.44 8.38
N ALA A 114 29.74 15.66 7.26
CA ALA A 114 29.67 16.88 6.48
C ALA A 114 28.50 16.84 5.49
N CYS A 115 28.25 15.67 4.89
CA CYS A 115 27.18 15.44 3.92
C CYS A 115 26.57 14.04 4.07
N VAL A 116 25.26 13.93 3.89
CA VAL A 116 24.51 12.66 3.83
C VAL A 116 23.72 12.61 2.54
N VAL A 117 23.83 11.50 1.81
CA VAL A 117 23.07 11.19 0.60
C VAL A 117 22.18 10.00 0.86
N VAL A 118 20.91 10.09 0.48
CA VAL A 118 19.98 8.95 0.49
C VAL A 118 19.79 8.45 -0.94
N ALA A 119 19.93 7.13 -1.11
CA ALA A 119 19.58 6.45 -2.35
C ALA A 119 18.14 5.92 -2.29
N MET A 120 17.32 6.35 -3.25
CA MET A 120 15.89 6.03 -3.33
C MET A 120 15.62 5.05 -4.47
N ALA A 121 14.59 4.22 -4.34
CA ALA A 121 14.13 3.34 -5.41
C ALA A 121 13.45 4.11 -6.56
N ALA A 122 12.92 5.30 -6.29
CA ALA A 122 12.49 6.24 -7.33
C ALA A 122 13.64 6.57 -8.29
N SER A 123 13.32 6.77 -9.57
CA SER A 123 14.29 7.12 -10.60
C SER A 123 14.65 8.61 -10.58
N GLN A 124 15.81 8.96 -11.13
CA GLN A 124 16.15 10.35 -11.37
C GLN A 124 15.22 10.95 -12.42
N VAL A 125 14.96 12.27 -12.32
CA VAL A 125 14.21 12.99 -13.36
C VAL A 125 15.01 13.06 -14.66
N SER A 126 16.34 13.18 -14.54
CA SER A 126 17.28 13.22 -15.66
C SER A 126 17.54 11.87 -16.30
N ASP A 127 17.36 10.78 -15.56
CA ASP A 127 17.65 9.42 -16.01
C ASP A 127 16.67 8.42 -15.37
N PRO A 128 15.65 7.95 -16.13
CA PRO A 128 14.59 7.11 -15.58
C PRO A 128 15.06 5.70 -15.18
N GLU A 129 16.25 5.28 -15.62
CA GLU A 129 16.79 3.93 -15.37
C GLU A 129 17.72 3.90 -14.15
N VAL A 130 18.05 5.08 -13.60
CA VAL A 130 19.04 5.22 -12.53
C VAL A 130 18.37 5.66 -11.22
N PRO A 131 18.71 5.02 -10.09
CA PRO A 131 18.15 5.39 -8.79
C PRO A 131 18.44 6.83 -8.41
N ARG A 132 17.46 7.50 -7.81
CA ARG A 132 17.57 8.91 -7.39
C ARG A 132 18.46 9.04 -6.16
N LEU A 133 19.31 10.07 -6.18
CA LEU A 133 20.12 10.48 -5.04
C LEU A 133 19.68 11.86 -4.56
N VAL A 134 19.40 11.96 -3.26
CA VAL A 134 19.11 13.24 -2.59
C VAL A 134 20.12 13.47 -1.48
N ALA A 135 20.86 14.56 -1.58
CA ALA A 135 21.91 14.96 -0.66
C ALA A 135 21.41 16.03 0.32
N CYS A 136 22.04 16.10 1.49
CA CYS A 136 21.87 17.16 2.47
C CYS A 136 23.22 17.41 3.14
N ASP A 137 23.68 18.65 3.08
CA ASP A 137 24.87 19.07 3.81
C ASP A 137 24.48 19.40 5.26
N LEU A 138 25.34 19.11 6.22
CA LEU A 138 25.04 19.30 7.65
C LEU A 138 25.53 20.66 8.21
N GLY A 139 26.12 21.50 7.36
CA GLY A 139 26.54 22.87 7.71
C GLY A 139 25.38 23.84 7.90
N GLU A 140 25.66 25.02 8.47
CA GLU A 140 24.67 26.08 8.65
C GLU A 140 24.12 26.57 7.30
N GLY A 141 22.79 26.65 7.18
CA GLY A 141 22.11 27.12 5.97
C GLY A 141 21.98 26.10 4.83
N ALA A 142 22.41 24.86 5.04
CA ALA A 142 22.35 23.82 4.00
C ALA A 142 20.93 23.32 3.72
N GLY A 143 20.56 23.33 2.43
CA GLY A 143 19.34 22.70 1.90
C GLY A 143 19.58 21.29 1.38
N GLN A 144 18.48 20.57 1.12
CA GLN A 144 18.54 19.31 0.37
C GLN A 144 18.63 19.60 -1.13
N TYR A 145 19.35 18.76 -1.88
CA TYR A 145 19.50 18.89 -3.32
C TYR A 145 19.63 17.52 -4.01
N GLU A 146 19.28 17.44 -5.28
CA GLU A 146 19.52 16.25 -6.09
C GLU A 146 20.96 16.19 -6.57
N THR A 147 21.50 14.97 -6.70
CA THR A 147 22.85 14.73 -7.22
C THR A 147 22.87 13.49 -8.11
N THR A 148 24.01 13.19 -8.72
CA THR A 148 24.19 12.06 -9.63
C THR A 148 25.19 11.04 -9.09
N TRP A 149 25.12 9.81 -9.57
CA TRP A 149 26.06 8.75 -9.23
C TRP A 149 27.46 9.08 -9.72
N ALA A 150 27.60 9.75 -10.87
CA ALA A 150 28.89 10.26 -11.35
C ALA A 150 29.55 11.21 -10.36
N ARG A 151 28.79 12.18 -9.81
CA ARG A 151 29.30 13.12 -8.78
C ARG A 151 29.68 12.38 -7.51
N LEU A 152 28.84 11.45 -7.08
CA LEU A 152 29.14 10.61 -5.91
C LEU A 152 30.42 9.80 -6.12
N ALA A 153 30.59 9.15 -7.27
CA ALA A 153 31.77 8.36 -7.59
C ALA A 153 33.05 9.21 -7.63
N ALA A 154 32.96 10.46 -8.12
CA ALA A 154 34.08 11.40 -8.12
C ALA A 154 34.55 11.77 -6.70
N VAL A 155 33.62 11.89 -5.74
CA VAL A 155 33.95 12.13 -4.32
C VAL A 155 34.57 10.88 -3.68
N LEU A 156 33.99 9.71 -3.94
CA LEU A 156 34.47 8.46 -3.35
C LEU A 156 35.78 7.96 -4.00
N GLY A 157 36.13 8.48 -5.18
CA GLY A 157 37.23 7.99 -6.01
C GLY A 157 36.99 6.59 -6.59
N GLN A 158 35.73 6.12 -6.57
CA GLN A 158 35.28 4.83 -7.06
C GLN A 158 33.74 4.81 -7.19
N PRO A 159 33.16 3.93 -8.01
CA PRO A 159 31.71 3.71 -8.04
C PRO A 159 31.12 3.39 -6.66
N ALA A 160 29.94 3.94 -6.38
CA ALA A 160 29.24 3.68 -5.13
C ALA A 160 28.37 2.42 -5.24
N PRO A 161 28.21 1.64 -4.15
CA PRO A 161 27.27 0.54 -4.16
C PRO A 161 25.83 1.05 -4.29
N TYR A 162 24.95 0.27 -4.90
CA TYR A 162 23.52 0.47 -4.82
C TYR A 162 22.82 -0.82 -4.40
N TRP A 163 21.91 -0.69 -3.44
CA TRP A 163 21.09 -1.77 -2.91
C TRP A 163 19.64 -1.51 -3.29
N PHE A 164 19.16 -2.24 -4.30
CA PHE A 164 17.74 -2.28 -4.64
C PHE A 164 16.91 -2.62 -3.41
N ALA A 165 15.74 -2.01 -3.25
CA ALA A 165 14.91 -2.19 -2.06
C ALA A 165 14.57 -3.67 -1.76
N ALA A 166 14.41 -4.50 -2.79
CA ALA A 166 14.20 -5.94 -2.67
C ALA A 166 15.44 -6.75 -2.25
N LEU A 167 16.63 -6.14 -2.23
CA LEU A 167 17.91 -6.78 -1.89
C LEU A 167 18.60 -6.12 -0.70
N ARG A 168 17.91 -5.24 0.04
CA ARG A 168 18.43 -4.57 1.25
C ARG A 168 18.46 -5.53 2.43
N ASP A 169 19.33 -6.53 2.36
CA ASP A 169 19.61 -7.41 3.48
C ASP A 169 20.59 -6.72 4.45
N ARG A 170 20.22 -6.72 5.74
CA ARG A 170 20.98 -6.00 6.78
C ARG A 170 22.39 -6.55 6.95
N ASP A 171 22.53 -7.87 6.96
CA ASP A 171 23.81 -8.52 7.22
C ASP A 171 24.73 -8.38 6.00
N ALA A 172 24.18 -8.49 4.79
CA ALA A 172 24.90 -8.24 3.55
C ALA A 172 25.43 -6.79 3.47
N ILE A 173 24.60 -5.80 3.82
CA ILE A 173 25.03 -4.39 3.85
C ILE A 173 26.13 -4.20 4.90
N GLY A 174 25.98 -4.76 6.10
CA GLY A 174 26.97 -4.64 7.18
C GLY A 174 28.33 -5.28 6.84
N ALA A 175 28.31 -6.38 6.09
CA ALA A 175 29.51 -7.08 5.62
C ALA A 175 30.18 -6.42 4.41
N TRP A 176 29.49 -5.54 3.70
CA TRP A 176 30.00 -4.94 2.47
C TRP A 176 31.25 -4.08 2.71
N ARG A 177 32.20 -4.16 1.77
CA ARG A 177 33.40 -3.31 1.72
C ARG A 177 33.63 -2.84 0.28
N PRO A 178 34.34 -1.71 0.07
CA PRO A 178 34.76 -1.31 -1.27
C PRO A 178 35.43 -2.44 -2.05
N ALA A 179 35.10 -2.55 -3.34
CA ALA A 179 35.56 -3.61 -4.24
C ALA A 179 35.11 -5.04 -3.89
N ALA A 180 34.26 -5.24 -2.87
CA ALA A 180 33.61 -6.52 -2.66
C ALA A 180 32.70 -6.87 -3.84
N ALA A 181 32.63 -8.16 -4.17
CA ALA A 181 31.63 -8.65 -5.10
C ALA A 181 30.21 -8.41 -4.55
N PRO A 182 29.19 -8.25 -5.41
CA PRO A 182 27.80 -8.16 -4.96
C PRO A 182 27.42 -9.37 -4.10
N ALA A 183 26.76 -9.13 -2.98
CA ALA A 183 26.22 -10.22 -2.16
C ALA A 183 25.09 -10.93 -2.91
N VAL A 184 24.93 -12.24 -2.68
CA VAL A 184 23.79 -13.01 -3.21
C VAL A 184 22.75 -13.12 -2.11
N VAL A 185 21.59 -12.47 -2.29
CA VAL A 185 20.55 -12.39 -1.25
C VAL A 185 19.18 -12.77 -1.79
N PRO A 186 18.29 -13.38 -1.00
CA PRO A 186 16.91 -13.61 -1.43
C PRO A 186 16.22 -12.29 -1.75
N ALA A 187 15.55 -12.21 -2.90
CA ALA A 187 14.73 -11.04 -3.23
C ALA A 187 13.49 -11.01 -2.31
N CYS A 188 13.36 -9.93 -1.54
CA CYS A 188 12.21 -9.67 -0.68
C CYS A 188 12.16 -8.16 -0.41
N HIS A 189 11.14 -7.49 -0.93
CA HIS A 189 10.96 -6.05 -0.72
C HIS A 189 10.79 -5.73 0.76
N VAL A 190 11.51 -4.72 1.24
CA VAL A 190 11.50 -4.31 2.66
C VAL A 190 10.11 -3.95 3.19
N THR A 191 9.19 -3.53 2.32
CA THR A 191 7.80 -3.22 2.68
C THR A 191 6.92 -4.45 2.83
N ASN A 192 7.32 -5.59 2.24
CA ASN A 192 6.54 -6.81 2.17
C ASN A 192 7.36 -8.00 2.71
N PRO A 193 7.83 -7.96 3.98
CA PRO A 193 8.66 -9.02 4.53
C PRO A 193 7.86 -10.31 4.68
N VAL A 194 8.21 -11.35 3.93
CA VAL A 194 7.47 -12.63 3.91
C VAL A 194 7.72 -13.53 5.12
N SER A 195 8.47 -13.08 6.13
CA SER A 195 8.81 -13.90 7.31
C SER A 195 7.58 -14.29 8.12
N ALA A 196 6.63 -13.36 8.32
CA ALA A 196 5.39 -13.65 9.04
C ALA A 196 4.55 -14.73 8.35
N LEU A 197 4.51 -14.73 7.01
CA LEU A 197 3.82 -15.77 6.23
C LEU A 197 4.50 -17.13 6.41
N ALA A 198 5.83 -17.18 6.32
CA ALA A 198 6.59 -18.41 6.48
C ALA A 198 6.50 -18.96 7.92
N GLU A 199 6.54 -18.08 8.92
CA GLU A 199 6.39 -18.44 10.34
C GLU A 199 4.99 -18.96 10.64
N LEU A 200 3.93 -18.32 10.12
CA LEU A 200 2.56 -18.78 10.32
C LEU A 200 2.39 -20.16 9.70
N ALA A 201 2.78 -20.32 8.44
CA ALA A 201 2.67 -21.61 7.76
C ALA A 201 3.44 -22.74 8.44
N ALA A 202 4.60 -22.45 9.03
CA ALA A 202 5.39 -23.46 9.75
C ALA A 202 4.75 -23.91 11.07
N GLY A 203 3.88 -23.09 11.67
CA GLY A 203 3.14 -23.41 12.89
C GLY A 203 1.81 -24.13 12.66
N GLU A 204 1.37 -24.24 11.40
CA GLU A 204 0.10 -24.86 11.03
C GLU A 204 0.23 -26.38 10.84
N PRO A 205 -0.86 -27.15 11.03
CA PRO A 205 -0.89 -28.57 10.68
C PRO A 205 -0.65 -28.81 9.18
N ASP A 206 -0.08 -29.97 8.84
CA ASP A 206 0.08 -30.40 7.46
C ASP A 206 -1.28 -30.41 6.73
N GLY A 207 -1.32 -29.79 5.54
CA GLY A 207 -2.54 -29.66 4.74
C GLY A 207 -3.51 -28.57 5.22
N SER A 208 -3.13 -27.74 6.21
CA SER A 208 -3.94 -26.58 6.62
C SER A 208 -4.08 -25.59 5.45
N PRO A 209 -5.32 -25.15 5.12
CA PRO A 209 -5.53 -24.10 4.13
C PRO A 209 -4.78 -22.80 4.46
N ALA A 210 -4.65 -22.45 5.74
CA ALA A 210 -3.89 -21.28 6.18
C ALA A 210 -2.39 -21.41 5.85
N ALA A 211 -1.81 -22.60 6.02
CA ALA A 211 -0.42 -22.86 5.64
C ALA A 211 -0.22 -22.72 4.12
N GLU A 212 -1.14 -23.31 3.35
CA GLU A 212 -1.07 -23.32 1.90
C GLU A 212 -1.13 -21.90 1.30
N VAL A 213 -2.07 -21.06 1.75
CA VAL A 213 -2.17 -19.67 1.29
C VAL A 213 -0.97 -18.84 1.69
N CYS A 214 -0.46 -18.99 2.91
CA CYS A 214 0.71 -18.24 3.36
C CYS A 214 1.98 -18.63 2.58
N LEU A 215 2.18 -19.92 2.31
CA LEU A 215 3.31 -20.39 1.50
C LEU A 215 3.19 -19.97 0.04
N HIS A 216 1.98 -20.00 -0.54
CA HIS A 216 1.74 -19.52 -1.89
C HIS A 216 2.08 -18.03 -1.98
N LEU A 217 1.46 -17.18 -1.15
CA LEU A 217 1.67 -15.73 -1.16
C LEU A 217 3.15 -15.38 -0.90
N ALA A 218 3.82 -16.05 0.04
CA ALA A 218 5.25 -15.81 0.30
C ALA A 218 6.13 -16.11 -0.93
N ARG A 219 5.78 -17.12 -1.72
CA ARG A 219 6.50 -17.47 -2.96
C ARG A 219 6.16 -16.53 -4.10
N GLU A 220 4.90 -16.14 -4.22
CA GLU A 220 4.45 -15.18 -5.23
C GLU A 220 5.17 -13.84 -5.05
N ILE A 221 5.17 -13.28 -3.83
CA ILE A 221 5.87 -12.04 -3.49
C ILE A 221 7.35 -12.13 -3.87
N ARG A 222 8.03 -13.21 -3.45
CA ARG A 222 9.45 -13.41 -3.78
C ARG A 222 9.70 -13.54 -5.28
N THR A 223 8.82 -14.23 -6.00
CA THR A 223 8.95 -14.42 -7.45
C THR A 223 8.78 -13.09 -8.18
N ARG A 224 7.79 -12.30 -7.78
CA ARG A 224 7.57 -10.94 -8.30
C ARG A 224 8.76 -10.04 -8.00
N ASP A 225 9.22 -9.98 -6.74
CA ASP A 225 10.35 -9.15 -6.35
C ASP A 225 11.63 -9.55 -7.07
N HIS A 226 11.87 -10.86 -7.24
CA HIS A 226 12.97 -11.37 -8.05
C HIS A 226 12.87 -10.90 -9.51
N GLY A 227 11.72 -11.07 -10.15
CA GLY A 227 11.51 -10.62 -11.54
C GLY A 227 11.70 -9.11 -11.71
N VAL A 228 11.13 -8.31 -10.79
CA VAL A 228 11.25 -6.85 -10.79
C VAL A 228 12.70 -6.42 -10.64
N VAL A 229 13.44 -6.97 -9.67
CA VAL A 229 14.83 -6.55 -9.44
C VAL A 229 15.78 -7.05 -10.55
N THR A 230 15.56 -8.25 -11.09
CA THR A 230 16.30 -8.74 -12.26
C THR A 230 16.14 -7.79 -13.45
N ARG A 231 14.90 -7.34 -13.71
CA ARG A 231 14.63 -6.36 -14.77
C ARG A 231 15.34 -5.02 -14.49
N HIS A 232 15.24 -4.47 -13.29
CA HIS A 232 15.89 -3.20 -12.97
C HIS A 232 17.43 -3.28 -13.02
N ILE A 233 18.02 -4.44 -12.69
CA ILE A 233 19.46 -4.67 -12.88
C ILE A 233 19.82 -4.65 -14.37
N ALA A 234 19.00 -5.25 -15.23
CA ALA A 234 19.22 -5.23 -16.67
C ALA A 234 19.09 -3.80 -17.25
N GLU A 235 18.07 -3.04 -16.82
CA GLU A 235 17.88 -1.63 -17.20
C GLU A 235 19.08 -0.77 -16.77
N LEU A 236 19.59 -0.94 -15.54
CA LEU A 236 20.78 -0.24 -15.07
C LEU A 236 22.04 -0.60 -15.88
N ALA A 237 22.17 -1.86 -16.28
CA ALA A 237 23.29 -2.32 -17.11
C ALA A 237 23.21 -1.76 -18.54
N GLU A 238 22.01 -1.67 -19.11
CA GLU A 238 21.75 -1.04 -20.40
C GLU A 238 22.10 0.45 -20.36
N ASN A 239 21.63 1.16 -19.33
CA ASN A 239 21.97 2.56 -19.08
C ASN A 239 23.49 2.78 -19.05
N ALA A 240 24.22 1.94 -18.30
CA ALA A 240 25.67 2.00 -18.19
C ALA A 240 26.37 1.76 -19.55
N ALA A 241 25.86 0.81 -20.36
CA ALA A 241 26.41 0.52 -21.69
C ALA A 241 26.28 1.71 -22.66
N PHE A 242 25.25 2.55 -22.49
CA PHE A 242 25.06 3.78 -23.25
C PHE A 242 25.78 5.00 -22.68
N GLY A 243 26.61 4.82 -21.63
CA GLY A 243 27.35 5.90 -20.97
C GLY A 243 26.50 6.78 -20.06
N GLY A 244 25.34 6.28 -19.62
CA GLY A 244 24.48 6.92 -18.63
C GLY A 244 25.05 6.91 -17.21
N ASP A 245 24.31 7.48 -16.26
CA ASP A 245 24.77 7.63 -14.86
C ASP A 245 24.92 6.26 -14.15
N GLY A 246 24.29 5.20 -14.70
CA GLY A 246 24.45 3.81 -14.28
C GLY A 246 25.88 3.28 -14.36
N ALA A 247 26.75 3.87 -15.22
CA ALA A 247 28.17 3.50 -15.32
C ALA A 247 28.97 3.78 -14.03
N TYR A 248 28.43 4.60 -13.12
CA TYR A 248 29.06 4.98 -11.86
C TYR A 248 28.48 4.23 -10.65
N VAL A 249 27.67 3.20 -10.90
CA VAL A 249 27.01 2.37 -9.90
C VAL A 249 27.60 0.97 -9.91
N VAL A 250 27.88 0.42 -8.72
CA VAL A 250 28.14 -1.02 -8.55
C VAL A 250 27.02 -1.66 -7.75
N LEU A 251 26.66 -2.89 -8.07
CA LEU A 251 25.62 -3.60 -7.33
C LEU A 251 26.13 -3.99 -5.94
N GLY A 252 25.41 -3.60 -4.89
CA GLY A 252 25.66 -4.09 -3.53
C GLY A 252 25.25 -5.55 -3.36
N ALA A 253 24.19 -5.95 -4.07
CA ALA A 253 23.69 -7.32 -4.10
C ALA A 253 23.00 -7.68 -5.43
N VAL A 254 22.87 -8.98 -5.65
CA VAL A 254 22.10 -9.61 -6.74
C VAL A 254 21.11 -10.61 -6.14
N PRO A 255 19.96 -10.85 -6.81
CA PRO A 255 18.98 -11.80 -6.30
C PRO A 255 19.53 -13.23 -6.33
N ALA A 256 19.28 -13.98 -5.27
CA ALA A 256 19.53 -15.41 -5.23
C ALA A 256 18.59 -16.15 -6.19
N GLU A 257 19.10 -17.18 -6.86
CA GLU A 257 18.34 -17.98 -7.81
C GLU A 257 17.11 -18.63 -7.16
N LEU A 258 15.95 -18.50 -7.83
CA LEU A 258 14.73 -19.22 -7.44
C LEU A 258 14.89 -20.71 -7.77
N ARG A 259 15.08 -21.53 -6.74
CA ARG A 259 15.25 -22.99 -6.89
C ARG A 259 13.96 -23.77 -7.10
N ARG A 260 12.80 -23.15 -6.85
CA ARG A 260 11.49 -23.78 -6.98
C ARG A 260 10.77 -23.19 -8.19
N PRO A 261 9.97 -24.00 -8.91
CA PRO A 261 9.07 -23.45 -9.91
C PRO A 261 8.08 -22.49 -9.27
N GLU A 262 7.46 -21.68 -10.12
CA GLU A 262 6.33 -20.83 -9.73
C GLU A 262 5.25 -21.69 -9.05
N PRO A 263 4.70 -21.25 -7.91
CA PRO A 263 3.71 -22.05 -7.20
C PRO A 263 2.41 -22.10 -8.01
N ASP A 264 1.82 -23.29 -8.11
CA ASP A 264 0.42 -23.40 -8.54
C ASP A 264 -0.46 -22.58 -7.57
N GLU A 265 -1.45 -21.89 -8.13
CA GLU A 265 -2.42 -21.13 -7.35
C GLU A 265 -3.32 -22.09 -6.57
N PRO A 266 -3.44 -21.97 -5.23
CA PRO A 266 -4.39 -22.73 -4.46
C PRO A 266 -5.81 -22.46 -4.98
N SER A 267 -6.67 -23.48 -5.01
CA SER A 267 -8.07 -23.29 -5.43
C SER A 267 -8.77 -22.20 -4.60
N GLU A 268 -9.76 -21.50 -5.18
CA GLU A 268 -10.53 -20.45 -4.47
C GLU A 268 -11.04 -20.93 -3.11
N MET A 269 -11.53 -22.17 -3.04
CA MET A 269 -12.03 -22.76 -1.78
C MET A 269 -10.94 -22.83 -0.70
N VAL A 270 -9.72 -23.26 -1.05
CA VAL A 270 -8.58 -23.30 -0.13
C VAL A 270 -8.18 -21.88 0.27
N ARG A 271 -8.13 -20.95 -0.69
CA ARG A 271 -7.76 -19.56 -0.41
C ARG A 271 -8.66 -18.92 0.63
N ARG A 272 -9.97 -19.06 0.43
CA ARG A 272 -10.98 -18.49 1.32
C ARG A 272 -11.01 -19.16 2.68
N ALA A 273 -10.90 -20.49 2.73
CA ALA A 273 -10.82 -21.21 4.00
C ALA A 273 -9.59 -20.80 4.81
N GLY A 274 -8.43 -20.64 4.13
CA GLY A 274 -7.19 -20.15 4.74
C GLY A 274 -7.33 -18.75 5.29
N TRP A 275 -7.82 -17.80 4.49
CA TRP A 275 -8.01 -16.42 4.94
C TRP A 275 -9.07 -16.27 6.03
N LEU A 276 -10.19 -16.99 5.95
CA LEU A 276 -11.17 -17.03 7.04
C LEU A 276 -10.51 -17.47 8.35
N SER A 277 -9.81 -18.61 8.33
CA SER A 277 -9.09 -19.12 9.50
C SER A 277 -8.05 -18.13 10.04
N ILE A 278 -7.33 -17.41 9.17
CA ILE A 278 -6.35 -16.41 9.60
C ILE A 278 -7.05 -15.19 10.21
N THR A 279 -8.10 -14.68 9.58
CA THR A 279 -8.80 -13.47 10.02
C THR A 279 -9.57 -13.63 11.35
N GLU A 280 -9.97 -14.86 11.69
CA GLU A 280 -10.60 -15.20 12.97
C GLU A 280 -9.62 -15.31 14.14
N ARG A 281 -8.31 -15.41 13.86
CA ARG A 281 -7.27 -15.53 14.90
C ARG A 281 -7.05 -14.22 15.64
N ARG A 282 -6.60 -14.35 16.89
CA ARG A 282 -6.38 -13.25 17.85
C ARG A 282 -4.90 -13.03 18.21
N ASP A 283 -4.00 -13.78 17.57
CA ASP A 283 -2.56 -13.72 17.86
C ASP A 283 -1.81 -12.74 16.94
N VAL A 284 -0.66 -12.28 17.44
CA VAL A 284 0.18 -11.26 16.78
C VAL A 284 0.68 -11.70 15.40
N LEU A 285 0.87 -13.00 15.18
CA LEU A 285 1.39 -13.51 13.93
C LEU A 285 0.32 -13.43 12.83
N ALA A 286 -0.92 -13.79 13.15
CA ALA A 286 -2.06 -13.61 12.25
C ALA A 286 -2.27 -12.13 11.88
N HIS A 287 -2.13 -11.21 12.85
CA HIS A 287 -2.19 -9.76 12.58
C HIS A 287 -1.12 -9.31 11.59
N ARG A 288 0.13 -9.76 11.75
CA ARG A 288 1.23 -9.41 10.82
C ARG A 288 1.01 -9.98 9.42
N VAL A 289 0.50 -11.21 9.32
CA VAL A 289 0.17 -11.85 8.05
C VAL A 289 -0.94 -11.09 7.33
N ALA A 290 -2.02 -10.75 8.04
CA ALA A 290 -3.13 -10.01 7.47
C ALA A 290 -2.74 -8.59 7.06
N ASP A 291 -1.97 -7.88 7.89
CA ASP A 291 -1.44 -6.55 7.57
C ASP A 291 -0.56 -6.56 6.31
N LEU A 292 0.26 -7.61 6.12
CA LEU A 292 1.01 -7.81 4.89
C LEU A 292 0.08 -8.05 3.69
N ALA A 293 -0.90 -8.95 3.81
CA ALA A 293 -1.84 -9.24 2.72
C ALA A 293 -2.63 -8.00 2.31
N GLN A 294 -3.12 -7.21 3.28
CA GLN A 294 -3.83 -5.96 3.03
C GLN A 294 -2.97 -4.96 2.24
N ARG A 295 -1.67 -4.83 2.56
CA ARG A 295 -0.75 -3.98 1.77
C ARG A 295 -0.44 -4.53 0.38
N TRP A 296 -0.47 -5.85 0.22
CA TRP A 296 -0.14 -6.52 -1.03
C TRP A 296 -1.25 -6.36 -2.08
N ASP A 297 -2.48 -6.73 -1.71
CA ASP A 297 -3.61 -6.81 -2.65
C ASP A 297 -4.92 -6.23 -2.10
N GLY A 298 -4.90 -5.61 -0.91
CA GLY A 298 -6.11 -5.08 -0.27
C GLY A 298 -6.98 -6.15 0.39
N GLY A 299 -6.45 -7.36 0.62
CA GLY A 299 -7.23 -8.47 1.16
C GLY A 299 -8.16 -9.07 0.11
N GLN A 300 -7.68 -9.19 -1.13
CA GLN A 300 -8.51 -9.54 -2.29
C GLN A 300 -9.31 -10.84 -2.10
N ASP A 301 -8.72 -11.83 -1.43
CA ASP A 301 -9.34 -13.15 -1.15
C ASP A 301 -9.99 -13.25 0.24
N TRP A 302 -10.10 -12.14 0.98
CA TRP A 302 -10.77 -12.15 2.29
C TRP A 302 -12.28 -12.36 2.12
N HIS A 303 -12.93 -12.87 3.17
CA HIS A 303 -14.39 -13.00 3.18
C HIS A 303 -15.08 -11.62 3.28
N THR A 304 -14.40 -10.64 3.87
CA THR A 304 -14.76 -9.22 3.87
C THR A 304 -14.09 -8.48 2.72
N GLY A 305 -14.69 -7.36 2.31
CA GLY A 305 -14.12 -6.46 1.31
C GLY A 305 -14.06 -5.04 1.84
N GLY A 306 -14.58 -4.10 1.05
CA GLY A 306 -14.43 -2.67 1.31
C GLY A 306 -14.96 -2.21 2.66
N ALA A 307 -14.25 -1.28 3.29
CA ALA A 307 -14.71 -0.64 4.51
C ALA A 307 -15.91 0.28 4.25
N VAL A 308 -16.86 0.30 5.19
CA VAL A 308 -18.11 1.06 5.09
C VAL A 308 -18.29 1.86 6.37
N VAL A 309 -18.65 3.14 6.21
CA VAL A 309 -19.09 4.00 7.31
C VAL A 309 -20.56 4.31 7.11
N VAL A 310 -21.36 4.12 8.15
CA VAL A 310 -22.79 4.48 8.14
C VAL A 310 -23.13 5.38 9.31
N ASP A 311 -24.11 6.25 9.09
CA ASP A 311 -24.66 7.13 10.12
C ASP A 311 -26.11 6.72 10.41
N PRO A 312 -26.35 5.99 11.52
CA PRO A 312 -27.70 5.60 11.94
C PRO A 312 -28.61 6.77 12.31
N THR A 313 -28.08 7.98 12.56
CA THR A 313 -28.87 9.16 12.90
C THR A 313 -29.58 9.74 11.67
N THR A 314 -28.91 9.69 10.50
CA THR A 314 -29.41 10.23 9.24
C THR A 314 -29.96 9.18 8.28
N CYS A 315 -29.60 7.90 8.44
CA CYS A 315 -30.07 6.80 7.59
C CYS A 315 -30.92 5.78 8.37
N ALA A 316 -32.22 5.71 8.05
CA ALA A 316 -33.14 4.77 8.69
C ALA A 316 -32.76 3.29 8.44
N ILE A 317 -32.16 2.99 7.29
CA ILE A 317 -31.70 1.64 6.93
C ILE A 317 -30.46 1.26 7.75
N ALA A 318 -29.53 2.19 7.94
CA ALA A 318 -28.39 1.99 8.84
C ALA A 318 -28.85 1.77 10.29
N ARG A 319 -29.89 2.47 10.73
CA ARG A 319 -30.51 2.27 12.06
C ARG A 319 -31.16 0.89 12.20
N GLU A 320 -31.83 0.39 11.17
CA GLU A 320 -32.37 -0.97 11.14
C GLU A 320 -31.24 -2.01 11.31
N TRP A 321 -30.14 -1.83 10.58
CA TRP A 321 -28.96 -2.69 10.71
C TRP A 321 -28.29 -2.57 12.09
N GLU A 322 -28.13 -1.35 12.61
CA GLU A 322 -27.54 -1.10 13.94
C GLU A 322 -28.29 -1.85 15.05
N GLN A 323 -29.64 -1.87 15.01
CA GLN A 323 -30.45 -2.55 16.02
C GLN A 323 -30.19 -4.05 16.13
N ARG A 324 -29.59 -4.67 15.09
CA ARG A 324 -29.18 -6.07 15.08
C ARG A 324 -27.83 -6.31 15.76
N LEU A 325 -26.99 -5.29 15.86
CA LEU A 325 -25.64 -5.43 16.37
C LEU A 325 -25.64 -5.75 17.87
N VAL A 326 -24.70 -6.61 18.27
CA VAL A 326 -24.49 -6.99 19.67
C VAL A 326 -23.11 -6.55 20.14
N PRO A 327 -22.91 -6.22 21.42
CA PRO A 327 -21.57 -5.93 21.93
C PRO A 327 -20.60 -7.09 21.66
N ALA A 328 -19.39 -6.79 21.18
CA ALA A 328 -18.36 -7.80 21.03
C ALA A 328 -17.88 -8.31 22.40
N GLY A 329 -17.36 -9.54 22.43
CA GLY A 329 -16.86 -10.18 23.65
C GLY A 329 -15.75 -9.36 24.31
N ARG A 330 -15.99 -8.87 25.53
CA ARG A 330 -14.99 -8.12 26.30
C ARG A 330 -13.96 -9.07 26.93
N GLY A 331 -12.70 -8.62 27.01
CA GLY A 331 -11.64 -9.32 27.75
C GLY A 331 -10.84 -10.35 26.94
N GLN A 332 -11.04 -10.44 25.63
CA GLN A 332 -10.20 -11.21 24.72
C GLN A 332 -9.37 -10.26 23.84
N ALA A 333 -8.19 -10.71 23.39
CA ALA A 333 -7.42 -9.98 22.39
C ALA A 333 -8.21 -9.91 21.08
N PRO A 334 -8.21 -8.79 20.33
CA PRO A 334 -9.04 -8.65 19.14
C PRO A 334 -8.64 -9.62 18.02
N THR A 335 -9.62 -10.09 17.23
CA THR A 335 -9.34 -10.79 15.97
C THR A 335 -8.64 -9.87 14.98
N VAL A 336 -8.26 -10.37 13.80
CA VAL A 336 -7.68 -9.53 12.75
C VAL A 336 -8.63 -8.42 12.33
N LEU A 337 -9.90 -8.74 12.07
CA LEU A 337 -10.87 -7.75 11.60
C LEU A 337 -11.24 -6.77 12.72
N GLU A 338 -11.38 -7.24 13.96
CA GLU A 338 -11.62 -6.36 15.11
C GLU A 338 -10.45 -5.39 15.30
N LYS A 339 -9.21 -5.86 15.17
CA LYS A 339 -8.01 -5.02 15.26
C LYS A 339 -7.96 -3.97 14.14
N TYR A 340 -8.28 -4.36 12.91
CA TYR A 340 -8.34 -3.43 11.78
C TYR A 340 -9.29 -2.25 12.06
N LEU A 341 -10.47 -2.52 12.65
CA LEU A 341 -11.40 -1.47 13.04
C LEU A 341 -10.86 -0.63 14.20
N LEU A 342 -10.30 -1.26 15.24
CA LEU A 342 -9.76 -0.56 16.42
C LEU A 342 -8.55 0.33 16.09
N ASP A 343 -7.76 -0.02 15.09
CA ASP A 343 -6.67 0.86 14.60
C ASP A 343 -7.22 2.14 13.93
N ASN A 344 -8.52 2.18 13.63
CA ASN A 344 -9.28 3.33 13.15
C ASN A 344 -10.23 3.92 14.21
N ALA A 345 -10.05 3.56 15.49
CA ALA A 345 -10.76 4.17 16.60
C ALA A 345 -10.19 5.56 16.93
N HIS A 346 -11.06 6.47 17.35
CA HIS A 346 -10.67 7.84 17.73
C HIS A 346 -10.52 8.01 19.24
N ASP A 347 -11.32 7.29 20.02
CA ASP A 347 -11.34 7.40 21.48
C ASP A 347 -11.51 6.02 22.14
N ALA A 348 -11.14 5.92 23.42
CA ALA A 348 -11.42 4.80 24.29
C ALA A 348 -12.93 4.58 24.53
N SER A 349 -13.79 5.55 24.20
CA SER A 349 -15.25 5.38 24.24
C SER A 349 -15.83 4.65 23.03
N ASP A 350 -15.06 4.44 21.96
CA ASP A 350 -15.51 3.68 20.80
C ASP A 350 -15.83 2.23 21.21
N ALA A 351 -17.00 1.75 20.75
CA ALA A 351 -17.54 0.46 21.15
C ALA A 351 -17.45 -0.55 20.00
N LEU A 352 -16.72 -1.64 20.25
CA LEU A 352 -16.70 -2.78 19.35
C LEU A 352 -17.99 -3.59 19.48
N LEU A 353 -18.64 -3.80 18.35
CA LEU A 353 -19.88 -4.53 18.13
C LEU A 353 -19.62 -5.69 17.15
N LEU A 354 -20.56 -6.62 17.09
CA LEU A 354 -20.57 -7.76 16.18
C LEU A 354 -21.94 -7.85 15.51
N ASP A 355 -21.94 -8.08 14.20
CA ASP A 355 -23.14 -8.46 13.48
C ASP A 355 -23.33 -9.99 13.56
N PRO A 356 -24.32 -10.50 14.31
CA PRO A 356 -24.49 -11.93 14.52
C PRO A 356 -24.89 -12.70 13.25
N VAL A 357 -25.35 -12.01 12.21
CA VAL A 357 -25.73 -12.65 10.93
C VAL A 357 -24.52 -12.88 10.04
N THR A 358 -23.57 -11.95 10.03
CA THR A 358 -22.41 -11.99 9.14
C THR A 358 -21.14 -12.47 9.83
N GLY A 359 -21.08 -12.36 11.17
CA GLY A 359 -19.85 -12.52 11.95
C GLY A 359 -18.86 -11.37 11.79
N VAL A 360 -19.22 -10.31 11.04
CA VAL A 360 -18.34 -9.18 10.78
C VAL A 360 -18.39 -8.19 11.95
N PRO A 361 -17.24 -7.71 12.46
CA PRO A 361 -17.23 -6.73 13.52
C PRO A 361 -17.62 -5.34 13.01
N ALA A 362 -18.08 -4.49 13.91
CA ALA A 362 -18.39 -3.10 13.66
C ALA A 362 -17.88 -2.24 14.82
N LEU A 363 -17.38 -1.05 14.53
CA LEU A 363 -16.93 -0.09 15.53
C LEU A 363 -17.90 1.07 15.54
N ARG A 364 -18.69 1.20 16.61
CA ARG A 364 -19.51 2.39 16.85
C ARG A 364 -18.65 3.45 17.51
N ARG A 365 -18.55 4.61 16.87
CA ARG A 365 -17.84 5.78 17.40
C ARG A 365 -18.78 6.65 18.21
N ASP A 366 -18.30 7.12 19.37
CA ASP A 366 -19.18 7.66 20.42
C ASP A 366 -19.90 8.97 20.04
N ALA A 367 -21.05 9.19 20.67
CA ALA A 367 -21.88 10.37 20.55
C ALA A 367 -21.23 11.55 21.30
N GLY A 368 -20.38 12.29 20.60
CA GLY A 368 -19.65 13.44 21.14
C GLY A 368 -18.70 14.07 20.12
N THR A 369 -18.33 13.33 19.09
CA THR A 369 -17.76 13.84 17.85
C THR A 369 -18.86 14.31 16.89
N GLU A 370 -18.56 15.16 15.92
CA GLU A 370 -19.55 15.75 14.99
C GLU A 370 -20.36 14.74 14.16
N ARG A 371 -20.03 13.44 14.22
CA ARG A 371 -20.81 12.32 13.64
C ARG A 371 -20.74 11.10 14.56
N GLU A 372 -21.89 10.62 15.01
CA GLU A 372 -22.07 9.26 15.53
C GLU A 372 -22.14 8.34 14.30
N ASP A 373 -21.05 7.63 14.01
CA ASP A 373 -20.97 6.72 12.88
C ASP A 373 -20.57 5.31 13.32
N ILE A 374 -20.89 4.34 12.46
CA ILE A 374 -20.48 2.95 12.63
C ILE A 374 -19.58 2.59 11.46
N PHE A 375 -18.34 2.23 11.78
CA PHE A 375 -17.33 1.77 10.84
C PHE A 375 -17.29 0.24 10.82
N THR A 376 -17.42 -0.38 9.65
CA THR A 376 -17.46 -1.83 9.48
C THR A 376 -16.90 -2.23 8.11
N LEU A 377 -17.02 -3.51 7.75
CA LEU A 377 -16.60 -4.07 6.46
C LEU A 377 -17.82 -4.67 5.76
N CYS A 378 -17.93 -4.50 4.45
CA CYS A 378 -18.90 -5.28 3.68
C CYS A 378 -18.35 -6.70 3.43
N LEU A 379 -19.24 -7.64 3.10
CA LEU A 379 -18.84 -8.97 2.68
C LEU A 379 -18.54 -8.98 1.18
N GLN A 380 -17.58 -9.78 0.72
CA GLN A 380 -17.40 -9.98 -0.73
C GLN A 380 -18.46 -10.89 -1.33
N ARG A 381 -19.18 -11.66 -0.50
CA ARG A 381 -20.31 -12.53 -0.90
C ARG A 381 -21.33 -12.58 0.20
N LEU A 382 -22.61 -12.61 -0.16
CA LEU A 382 -23.67 -12.78 0.83
C LEU A 382 -23.80 -14.27 1.21
N PRO A 383 -23.72 -14.64 2.51
CA PRO A 383 -23.78 -16.03 2.97
C PRO A 383 -25.23 -16.51 3.05
N THR A 384 -26.01 -16.29 1.99
CA THR A 384 -27.44 -16.64 1.92
C THR A 384 -27.77 -17.24 0.56
N ARG A 385 -28.90 -17.96 0.53
CA ARG A 385 -29.54 -18.45 -0.69
C ARG A 385 -30.89 -17.78 -0.93
N SER A 386 -31.34 -16.94 -0.01
CA SER A 386 -32.58 -16.18 -0.18
C SER A 386 -32.38 -15.18 -1.32
N PRO A 387 -33.21 -15.17 -2.37
CA PRO A 387 -33.02 -14.28 -3.51
C PRO A 387 -33.01 -12.79 -3.14
N LEU A 388 -32.45 -11.97 -4.01
CA LEU A 388 -32.54 -10.51 -3.93
C LEU A 388 -34.02 -10.09 -4.01
N ALA A 389 -34.52 -9.40 -2.99
CA ALA A 389 -35.85 -8.82 -2.96
C ALA A 389 -35.83 -7.33 -3.31
N ALA A 390 -34.84 -6.58 -2.84
CA ALA A 390 -34.68 -5.18 -3.17
C ALA A 390 -33.24 -4.68 -3.05
N LEU A 391 -32.90 -3.69 -3.89
CA LEU A 391 -31.78 -2.78 -3.66
C LEU A 391 -32.32 -1.54 -2.93
N ILE A 392 -31.63 -1.12 -1.88
CA ILE A 392 -31.91 0.13 -1.19
C ILE A 392 -30.64 0.99 -1.23
N VAL A 393 -30.72 2.18 -1.82
CA VAL A 393 -29.63 3.14 -1.82
C VAL A 393 -29.98 4.30 -0.90
N SER A 394 -29.14 4.59 0.08
CA SER A 394 -29.40 5.60 1.09
C SER A 394 -28.11 6.16 1.68
N GLY A 395 -28.03 7.48 1.80
CA GLY A 395 -26.82 8.16 2.26
C GLY A 395 -25.68 7.96 1.26
N GLU A 396 -24.60 7.32 1.71
CA GLU A 396 -23.45 6.94 0.87
C GLU A 396 -23.34 5.42 0.68
N THR A 397 -24.37 4.66 1.07
CA THR A 397 -24.32 3.21 1.14
C THR A 397 -25.40 2.53 0.29
N SER A 398 -25.02 1.41 -0.32
CA SER A 398 -25.92 0.52 -1.06
C SER A 398 -26.19 -0.72 -0.21
N TRP A 399 -27.47 -1.09 -0.10
CA TRP A 399 -27.94 -2.19 0.73
C TRP A 399 -28.72 -3.19 -0.11
N ILE A 400 -28.57 -4.48 0.21
CA ILE A 400 -29.33 -5.57 -0.39
C ILE A 400 -30.28 -6.10 0.68
N ARG A 401 -31.57 -6.17 0.34
CA ARG A 401 -32.56 -6.89 1.12
C ARG A 401 -32.92 -8.18 0.40
N THR A 402 -32.85 -9.29 1.11
CA THR A 402 -33.26 -10.61 0.61
C THR A 402 -34.72 -10.91 0.93
N GLU A 403 -35.33 -11.89 0.23
CA GLU A 403 -36.74 -12.27 0.42
C GLU A 403 -37.10 -12.70 1.85
N ASP A 404 -36.15 -13.29 2.58
CA ASP A 404 -36.27 -13.60 4.01
C ASP A 404 -36.26 -12.34 4.92
N GLY A 405 -36.15 -11.15 4.34
CA GLY A 405 -36.13 -9.86 5.03
C GLY A 405 -34.75 -9.45 5.54
N THR A 406 -33.72 -10.27 5.35
CA THR A 406 -32.38 -9.96 5.87
C THR A 406 -31.76 -8.79 5.10
N LEU A 407 -31.20 -7.85 5.86
CA LEU A 407 -30.51 -6.68 5.33
C LEU A 407 -28.99 -6.91 5.33
N TRP A 408 -28.37 -6.59 4.20
CA TRP A 408 -26.94 -6.72 3.92
C TRP A 408 -26.38 -5.44 3.31
N PHE A 409 -25.11 -5.15 3.55
CA PHE A 409 -24.38 -4.25 2.64
C PHE A 409 -24.25 -4.90 1.27
N ALA A 410 -24.33 -4.10 0.21
CA ALA A 410 -24.00 -4.59 -1.13
C ALA A 410 -22.54 -5.07 -1.17
N PRO A 411 -22.26 -6.27 -1.72
CA PRO A 411 -20.89 -6.76 -1.81
C PRO A 411 -19.95 -5.82 -2.55
N ALA A 412 -18.79 -5.54 -1.97
CA ALA A 412 -17.76 -4.72 -2.60
C ALA A 412 -16.36 -5.25 -2.25
N ARG A 413 -15.37 -4.95 -3.08
CA ARG A 413 -13.95 -5.24 -2.80
C ARG A 413 -13.27 -3.97 -2.26
N GLU A 414 -12.16 -4.15 -1.55
CA GLU A 414 -11.34 -3.02 -1.11
C GLU A 414 -10.89 -2.18 -2.31
N GLY A 415 -11.04 -0.85 -2.23
CA GLY A 415 -10.72 0.06 -3.33
C GLY A 415 -11.73 0.10 -4.49
N TRP A 416 -12.76 -0.75 -4.47
CA TRP A 416 -13.78 -0.86 -5.52
C TRP A 416 -15.18 -0.68 -4.93
N GLY A 417 -15.48 0.56 -4.52
CA GLY A 417 -16.75 0.91 -3.91
C GLY A 417 -17.94 0.84 -4.87
N VAL A 418 -19.11 0.56 -4.32
CA VAL A 418 -20.40 0.59 -5.03
C VAL A 418 -21.16 1.87 -4.66
N SER A 419 -21.72 2.55 -5.66
CA SER A 419 -22.36 3.86 -5.47
C SER A 419 -23.42 4.14 -6.55
N TRP A 420 -24.12 5.28 -6.48
CA TRP A 420 -25.17 5.65 -7.43
C TRP A 420 -25.26 7.17 -7.65
N GLY A 421 -26.09 7.60 -8.60
CA GLY A 421 -26.42 9.01 -8.84
C GLY A 421 -25.37 9.80 -9.63
N TYR A 422 -24.45 9.11 -10.29
CA TYR A 422 -23.49 9.70 -11.24
C TYR A 422 -22.97 8.63 -12.22
N SER A 423 -22.24 9.06 -13.25
CA SER A 423 -21.74 8.18 -14.34
C SER A 423 -20.31 7.67 -14.13
N GLY A 424 -19.86 7.49 -12.88
CA GLY A 424 -18.49 7.02 -12.61
C GLY A 424 -18.42 5.58 -12.15
N THR A 425 -17.22 5.14 -11.81
CA THR A 425 -16.88 3.73 -11.60
C THR A 425 -17.80 3.02 -10.60
N GLY A 426 -18.08 3.62 -9.44
CA GLY A 426 -18.89 2.94 -8.44
C GLY A 426 -20.34 2.69 -8.87
N CYS A 427 -20.89 3.51 -9.78
CA CYS A 427 -22.21 3.30 -10.38
C CYS A 427 -22.19 2.15 -11.39
N HIS A 428 -21.13 2.08 -12.21
CA HIS A 428 -20.90 0.93 -13.08
C HIS A 428 -20.76 -0.37 -12.27
N THR A 429 -19.94 -0.35 -11.21
CA THR A 429 -19.73 -1.51 -10.33
C THR A 429 -21.03 -1.96 -9.67
N LEU A 430 -21.87 -1.04 -9.20
CA LEU A 430 -23.17 -1.39 -8.62
C LEU A 430 -24.11 -2.00 -9.67
N ALA A 431 -24.15 -1.46 -10.89
CA ALA A 431 -24.96 -2.00 -11.98
C ALA A 431 -24.52 -3.44 -12.36
N GLN A 432 -23.20 -3.67 -12.51
CA GLN A 432 -22.62 -4.98 -12.78
C GLN A 432 -22.97 -5.98 -11.66
N LEU A 433 -22.82 -5.54 -10.41
CA LEU A 433 -23.13 -6.36 -9.24
C LEU A 433 -24.61 -6.78 -9.24
N LEU A 434 -25.53 -5.87 -9.55
CA LEU A 434 -26.95 -6.21 -9.58
C LEU A 434 -27.29 -7.19 -10.70
N GLY A 435 -26.67 -7.05 -11.88
CA GLY A 435 -26.84 -8.00 -12.98
C GLY A 435 -26.57 -9.43 -12.53
N VAL A 436 -25.48 -9.65 -11.78
CA VAL A 436 -25.12 -10.98 -11.25
C VAL A 436 -25.94 -11.39 -10.03
N LEU A 437 -26.23 -10.48 -9.08
CA LEU A 437 -26.98 -10.79 -7.86
C LEU A 437 -28.46 -11.13 -8.13
N LEU A 438 -29.01 -10.64 -9.24
CA LEU A 438 -30.35 -11.03 -9.67
C LEU A 438 -30.42 -12.53 -10.01
N ASP A 439 -29.35 -13.10 -10.57
CA ASP A 439 -29.32 -14.53 -10.94
C ASP A 439 -28.74 -15.42 -9.83
N ASP A 440 -27.73 -14.92 -9.10
CA ASP A 440 -27.09 -15.60 -7.97
C ASP A 440 -26.78 -14.61 -6.84
N ILE A 441 -27.59 -14.65 -5.77
CA ILE A 441 -27.40 -13.79 -4.59
C ILE A 441 -26.04 -14.01 -3.88
N SER A 442 -25.41 -15.17 -4.11
CA SER A 442 -24.11 -15.52 -3.53
C SER A 442 -22.93 -15.20 -4.46
N ALA A 443 -23.19 -14.52 -5.59
CA ALA A 443 -22.15 -14.06 -6.51
C ALA A 443 -21.13 -13.15 -5.78
N PRO A 444 -19.85 -13.19 -6.20
CA PRO A 444 -18.83 -12.33 -5.63
C PRO A 444 -19.08 -10.86 -5.96
N ALA A 445 -18.51 -9.99 -5.14
CA ALA A 445 -18.28 -8.61 -5.49
C ALA A 445 -17.54 -8.52 -6.83
N VAL A 446 -17.86 -7.48 -7.60
CA VAL A 446 -17.37 -7.31 -8.97
C VAL A 446 -15.86 -7.15 -9.01
N GLU A 447 -15.21 -7.84 -9.94
CA GLU A 447 -13.76 -7.77 -10.14
C GLU A 447 -13.35 -6.65 -11.12
N PRO A 448 -12.12 -6.11 -11.00
CA PRO A 448 -11.59 -5.18 -11.97
C PRO A 448 -11.60 -5.77 -13.38
N GLY A 449 -12.15 -5.04 -14.35
CA GLY A 449 -12.22 -5.48 -15.75
C GLY A 449 -13.35 -6.48 -16.04
N ALA A 450 -14.31 -6.64 -15.13
CA ALA A 450 -15.56 -7.33 -15.41
C ALA A 450 -16.29 -6.72 -16.63
N GLU A 451 -17.12 -7.52 -17.28
CA GLU A 451 -17.92 -7.12 -18.45
C GLU A 451 -18.76 -5.88 -18.15
N GLU A 452 -18.95 -5.01 -19.15
CA GLU A 452 -19.74 -3.78 -19.00
C GLU A 452 -21.13 -4.06 -18.42
N PRO A 453 -21.64 -3.19 -17.52
CA PRO A 453 -22.97 -3.36 -16.97
C PRO A 453 -24.04 -3.32 -18.07
N GLU A 454 -25.15 -4.00 -17.79
CA GLU A 454 -26.38 -3.88 -18.56
C GLU A 454 -26.85 -2.41 -18.56
N SER A 455 -27.09 -1.87 -19.77
CA SER A 455 -27.31 -0.43 -19.96
C SER A 455 -28.47 0.11 -19.14
N GLY A 456 -29.59 -0.62 -19.07
CA GLY A 456 -30.77 -0.16 -18.35
C GLY A 456 -30.59 -0.13 -16.82
N LEU A 457 -29.82 -1.06 -16.23
CA LEU A 457 -29.45 -1.00 -14.80
C LEU A 457 -28.55 0.21 -14.52
N PHE A 458 -27.56 0.43 -15.38
CA PHE A 458 -26.67 1.59 -15.24
C PHE A 458 -27.44 2.92 -15.36
N ASP A 459 -28.34 3.03 -16.34
CA ASP A 459 -29.17 4.22 -16.53
C ASP A 459 -30.10 4.48 -15.34
N LEU A 460 -30.68 3.43 -14.77
CA LEU A 460 -31.50 3.52 -13.56
C LEU A 460 -30.68 4.09 -12.39
N LEU A 461 -29.47 3.57 -12.16
CA LEU A 461 -28.63 3.95 -11.02
C LEU A 461 -27.98 5.32 -11.18
N ARG A 462 -27.51 5.68 -12.38
CA ARG A 462 -26.88 7.00 -12.60
C ARG A 462 -27.88 8.15 -12.47
N THR A 463 -29.17 7.88 -12.70
CA THR A 463 -30.25 8.88 -12.62
C THR A 463 -30.96 8.87 -11.27
N THR A 464 -30.58 7.95 -10.37
CA THR A 464 -31.13 7.89 -9.01
C THR A 464 -30.73 9.12 -8.22
N ASP A 465 -31.70 9.77 -7.59
CA ASP A 465 -31.44 10.92 -6.71
C ASP A 465 -30.58 10.48 -5.51
N ARG A 466 -29.59 11.31 -5.16
CA ARG A 466 -28.76 11.10 -3.96
C ARG A 466 -29.42 11.69 -2.71
N ALA A 467 -30.47 12.48 -2.86
CA ALA A 467 -31.26 12.95 -1.74
C ALA A 467 -32.16 11.83 -1.18
N GLY A 468 -31.98 11.50 0.10
CA GLY A 468 -32.85 10.56 0.82
C GLY A 468 -32.51 9.09 0.58
N ALA A 469 -33.54 8.25 0.59
CA ALA A 469 -33.44 6.81 0.39
C ALA A 469 -34.32 6.38 -0.78
N THR A 470 -33.76 5.62 -1.71
CA THR A 470 -34.51 5.04 -2.83
C THR A 470 -34.47 3.52 -2.74
N THR A 471 -35.63 2.88 -2.92
CA THR A 471 -35.75 1.41 -2.97
C THR A 471 -36.20 0.96 -4.35
N TYR A 472 -35.47 0.00 -4.91
CA TYR A 472 -35.80 -0.69 -6.16
C TYR A 472 -36.14 -2.14 -5.83
N THR A 473 -37.39 -2.55 -6.11
CA THR A 473 -37.79 -3.95 -5.95
C THR A 473 -37.12 -4.82 -7.02
N ARG A 474 -37.06 -6.12 -6.75
CA ARG A 474 -36.57 -7.12 -7.71
C ARG A 474 -37.22 -6.96 -9.09
N GLU A 475 -38.55 -6.83 -9.18
CA GLU A 475 -39.22 -6.73 -10.48
C GLU A 475 -38.80 -5.47 -11.25
N ARG A 476 -38.57 -4.36 -10.55
CA ARG A 476 -38.10 -3.12 -11.18
C ARG A 476 -36.66 -3.23 -11.67
N LEU A 477 -35.80 -3.93 -10.91
CA LEU A 477 -34.43 -4.20 -11.32
C LEU A 477 -34.39 -5.13 -12.54
N GLU A 478 -35.19 -6.20 -12.56
CA GLU A 478 -35.31 -7.10 -13.71
C GLU A 478 -35.85 -6.39 -14.96
N ALA A 479 -36.84 -5.50 -14.80
CA ALA A 479 -37.36 -4.70 -15.90
C ALA A 479 -36.31 -3.72 -16.46
N ALA A 480 -35.49 -3.12 -15.61
CA ALA A 480 -34.38 -2.27 -16.02
C ALA A 480 -33.28 -3.08 -16.71
N ARG A 481 -32.96 -4.29 -16.22
CA ARG A 481 -32.02 -5.22 -16.88
C ARG A 481 -32.45 -5.61 -18.29
N ALA A 482 -33.75 -5.77 -18.51
CA ALA A 482 -34.31 -6.16 -19.81
C ALA A 482 -34.46 -5.02 -20.82
N SER A 483 -34.18 -3.77 -20.42
CA SER A 483 -34.29 -2.56 -21.24
C SER A 483 -32.92 -2.13 -21.79
#